data_AF-A0A953IJ24-F1
#
_entry.id   AF-A0A953IJ24-F1
#
_cell.length_a   1.000
_cell.length_b   1.000
_cell.length_c   1.000
_cell.angle_alpha   90.00
_cell.angle_beta   90.00
_cell.angle_gamma   90.00
#
_symmetry.space_group_name_H-M   'P 1'
#
loop_
_entity.id
_entity.type
_entity.pdbx_description
1 polymer ?
#
loop_
_entity_poly.entity_id
_entity_poly.type
_entity_poly.pdbx_seq_one_letter_code
_entity_poly.pdbx_strand_id
1 'polypeptide(L)' 'MPREPFLPMLRELARCYQAFEAYSGAHVRSMGLTPSQFDIVATLGNTPGMSFKELGEKTLITKGTLTGVVDRLEA' A
#
# COMPACT_ATOMS: atom_id res chain seq x y z
N MET A 1 29.20 -20.45 0.54
CA MET A 1 28.87 -19.14 -0.07
C MET A 1 29.21 -18.06 0.95
N PRO A 2 29.94 -17.00 0.59
CA PRO A 2 30.10 -15.85 1.46
C PRO A 2 28.72 -15.29 1.77
N ARG A 3 28.40 -15.04 3.05
CA ARG A 3 27.19 -14.29 3.40
C ARG A 3 27.37 -12.89 2.84
N GLU A 4 26.50 -12.49 1.92
CA GLU A 4 26.53 -11.13 1.40
C GLU A 4 26.30 -10.17 2.59
N PRO A 5 27.17 -9.16 2.77
CA PRO A 5 27.16 -8.33 3.98
C PRO A 5 25.88 -7.49 4.13
N PHE A 6 25.09 -7.33 3.07
CA PHE A 6 23.82 -6.59 3.09
C PHE A 6 22.62 -7.41 3.59
N LEU A 7 22.69 -8.75 3.61
CA LEU A 7 21.55 -9.60 3.98
C LEU A 7 21.00 -9.33 5.38
N PRO A 8 21.83 -9.10 6.42
CA PRO A 8 21.30 -8.72 7.73
C PRO A 8 20.51 -7.41 7.70
N MET A 9 21.00 -6.41 6.95
CA MET A 9 20.33 -5.11 6.80
C MET A 9 19.01 -5.27 6.05
N LEU A 10 18.99 -5.99 4.93
CA LEU A 10 17.76 -6.27 4.18
C LEU A 10 16.71 -6.97 5.06
N ARG A 11 17.15 -7.89 5.92
CA ARG A 11 16.28 -8.59 6.88
C ARG A 11 15.70 -7.64 7.93
N GLU A 12 16.47 -6.67 8.42
CA GLU A 12 15.92 -5.63 9.33
C GLU A 12 14.94 -4.70 8.62
N LEU A 13 15.21 -4.30 7.37
CA LEU A 13 14.27 -3.49 6.57
C LEU A 13 12.95 -4.23 6.35
N ALA A 14 13.01 -5.51 5.98
CA ALA A 14 11.81 -6.33 5.79
C ALA A 14 11.00 -6.47 7.08
N ARG A 15 11.66 -6.67 8.23
CA ARG A 15 10.98 -6.71 9.54
C ARG A 15 10.35 -5.37 9.91
N CYS A 16 11.04 -4.28 9.67
CA CYS A 16 10.51 -2.94 9.92
C CYS A 16 9.24 -2.70 9.11
N TYR A 17 9.28 -3.01 7.80
CA TYR A 17 8.11 -2.93 6.92
C TYR A 17 6.95 -3.80 7.42
N GLN A 18 7.20 -5.07 7.74
CA GLN A 18 6.17 -5.99 8.24
C GLN A 18 5.57 -5.54 9.58
N ALA A 19 6.38 -5.02 10.50
CA ALA A 19 5.91 -4.51 11.78
C ALA A 19 5.01 -3.29 11.58
N PHE A 20 5.39 -2.39 10.67
CA PHE A 20 4.58 -1.22 10.34
C PHE A 20 3.25 -1.62 9.70
N GLU A 21 3.26 -2.50 8.70
CA GLU A 21 2.07 -3.04 8.04
C GLU A 21 1.12 -3.75 9.01
N ALA A 22 1.66 -4.52 9.96
CA ALA A 22 0.83 -5.19 10.97
C ALA A 22 0.13 -4.18 11.88
N TYR A 23 0.87 -3.17 12.35
CA TYR A 23 0.35 -2.12 13.21
C TYR A 23 -0.65 -1.21 12.49
N SER A 24 -0.24 -0.59 11.38
CA SER A 24 -1.08 0.33 10.61
C SER A 24 -2.28 -0.38 10.00
N GLY A 25 -2.09 -1.60 9.50
CA GLY A 25 -3.15 -2.40 8.90
C GLY A 25 -4.26 -2.75 9.90
N ALA A 26 -3.94 -2.96 11.18
CA ALA A 26 -4.97 -3.16 12.21
C ALA A 26 -5.83 -1.91 12.40
N HIS A 27 -5.20 -0.72 12.43
CA HIS A 27 -5.93 0.53 12.52
C HIS A 27 -6.76 0.80 11.26
N VAL A 28 -6.21 0.57 10.06
CA VAL A 28 -6.94 0.73 8.79
C VAL A 28 -8.18 -0.15 8.74
N ARG A 29 -8.07 -1.42 9.16
CA ARG A 29 -9.22 -2.32 9.25
C ARG A 29 -10.29 -1.84 10.23
N SER A 30 -9.89 -1.17 11.32
CA SER A 30 -10.87 -0.58 12.26
C SER A 30 -11.69 0.57 11.64
N MET A 31 -11.20 1.16 10.55
CA MET A 31 -11.92 2.17 9.75
C MET A 31 -12.82 1.55 8.65
N GLY A 32 -12.93 0.23 8.59
CA GLY A 32 -13.72 -0.47 7.57
C GLY A 32 -13.06 -0.57 6.19
N LEU A 33 -11.75 -0.27 6.10
CA LEU A 33 -11.00 -0.32 4.85
C LEU A 33 -9.95 -1.44 4.88
N THR A 34 -9.59 -1.97 3.71
CA THR A 34 -8.33 -2.71 3.55
C THR A 34 -7.14 -1.75 3.40
N PRO A 35 -5.90 -2.19 3.67
CA PRO A 35 -4.71 -1.35 3.43
C PRO A 35 -4.65 -0.77 2.01
N SER A 36 -4.96 -1.57 0.98
CA SER A 36 -4.99 -1.08 -0.40
C SER A 36 -6.09 -0.05 -0.64
N GLN A 37 -7.29 -0.25 -0.06
CA GLN A 37 -8.38 0.73 -0.16
C GLN A 37 -8.01 2.05 0.52
N PHE A 38 -7.41 1.99 1.71
CA PHE A 38 -6.92 3.16 2.41
C PHE A 38 -5.87 3.91 1.60
N ASP A 39 -4.91 3.20 0.98
CA ASP A 39 -3.87 3.82 0.17
C ASP A 39 -4.43 4.59 -1.04
N ILE A 40 -5.50 4.07 -1.67
CA ILE A 40 -6.24 4.80 -2.71
C ILE A 40 -6.84 6.09 -2.15
N VAL A 41 -7.59 6.00 -1.04
CA VAL A 41 -8.26 7.16 -0.44
C VAL A 41 -7.25 8.21 0.02
N ALA A 42 -6.16 7.78 0.68
CA ALA A 42 -5.10 8.65 1.16
C ALA A 42 -4.34 9.34 0.02
N THR A 43 -4.10 8.63 -1.09
CA THR A 43 -3.42 9.19 -2.27
C THR A 43 -4.30 10.21 -3.01
N LEU A 44 -5.62 9.97 -3.07
CA LEU A 44 -6.57 10.92 -3.66
C LEU A 44 -6.87 12.11 -2.75
N GLY A 45 -6.78 11.93 -1.44
CA GLY A 45 -7.12 12.92 -0.43
C GLY A 45 -6.42 14.27 -0.67
N ASN A 46 -7.19 15.35 -0.56
CA ASN A 46 -6.71 16.73 -0.76
C ASN A 46 -6.13 17.02 -2.16
N THR A 47 -6.44 16.20 -3.17
CA THR A 47 -6.08 16.45 -4.57
C THR A 47 -7.32 16.78 -5.41
N PRO A 48 -7.17 17.42 -6.59
CA PRO A 48 -8.26 17.57 -7.57
C PRO A 48 -8.76 16.25 -8.20
N GLY A 49 -8.22 15.10 -7.77
CA GLY A 49 -8.33 13.83 -8.48
C GLY A 49 -7.19 13.62 -9.47
N MET A 50 -7.07 12.40 -9.99
CA MET A 50 -6.05 12.00 -10.96
C MET A 50 -6.54 10.82 -11.78
N SER A 51 -5.89 10.53 -12.91
CA SER A 51 -6.21 9.36 -13.72
C SER A 51 -5.83 8.05 -13.02
N PHE A 52 -6.45 6.95 -13.41
CA PHE A 52 -6.08 5.60 -12.90
C PHE A 52 -4.61 5.26 -13.17
N LYS A 53 -4.03 5.79 -14.25
CA LYS A 53 -2.60 5.61 -14.53
C LYS A 53 -1.76 6.27 -13.44
N GLU A 54 -2.02 7.55 -13.15
CA GLU A 54 -1.27 8.32 -12.16
C GLU A 54 -1.50 7.77 -10.74
N LEU A 55 -2.73 7.36 -10.43
CA LEU A 55 -3.06 6.74 -9.16
C LEU A 55 -2.31 5.43 -8.97
N GLY A 56 -2.24 4.59 -10.01
CA GLY A 56 -1.47 3.35 -10.01
C GLY A 56 0.03 3.58 -9.82
N GLU A 57 0.58 4.61 -10.47
CA GLU A 57 2.00 4.99 -10.34
C GLU A 57 2.34 5.48 -8.92
N LYS A 58 1.44 6.23 -8.27
CA LYS A 58 1.68 6.80 -6.93
C LYS A 58 1.53 5.78 -5.80
N THR A 59 0.60 4.84 -5.95
CA THR A 59 0.30 3.79 -4.95
C THR A 59 1.16 2.54 -5.16
N LEU A 60 1.91 2.47 -6.27
CA LEU A 60 2.66 1.29 -6.70
C LEU A 60 1.79 0.03 -6.86
N ILE A 61 0.47 0.21 -7.03
CA ILE A 61 -0.47 -0.88 -7.26
C ILE A 61 -0.53 -1.22 -8.76
N THR A 62 -0.72 -2.50 -9.07
CA THR A 62 -0.88 -2.92 -10.47
C THR A 62 -2.25 -2.54 -11.03
N LYS A 63 -2.31 -2.22 -12.33
CA LYS A 63 -3.54 -1.74 -13.00
C LYS A 63 -4.76 -2.62 -12.78
N GLY A 64 -4.62 -3.95 -12.90
CA GLY A 64 -5.74 -4.88 -12.72
C GLY A 64 -6.31 -4.89 -11.30
N THR A 65 -5.44 -4.65 -10.30
CA THR A 65 -5.85 -4.58 -8.90
C THR A 65 -6.51 -3.24 -8.59
N LEU A 66 -6.06 -2.15 -9.21
CA LEU A 66 -6.60 -0.80 -8.98
C LEU A 66 -8.09 -0.73 -9.30
N THR A 67 -8.50 -1.19 -10.49
CA THR A 67 -9.92 -1.15 -10.90
C THR A 67 -10.80 -1.90 -9.90
N GLY A 68 -10.44 -3.13 -9.55
CA GLY A 68 -11.21 -3.89 -8.57
C GLY A 68 -11.20 -3.32 -7.15
N VAL A 69 -10.21 -2.49 -6.78
CA VAL A 69 -10.22 -1.77 -5.50
C VAL A 69 -11.18 -0.59 -5.55
N VAL A 70 -11.15 0.21 -6.62
CA VAL A 70 -12.04 1.37 -6.79
C VAL A 70 -13.50 0.93 -6.90
N ASP A 71 -13.80 -0.09 -7.70
CA ASP A 71 -15.16 -0.61 -7.85
C ASP A 71 -15.77 -1.05 -6.49
N ARG A 72 -14.95 -1.62 -5.59
CA ARG A 72 -15.38 -2.00 -4.23
C ARG A 72 -15.50 -0.82 -3.26
N LEU A 73 -14.88 0.31 -3.57
CA LEU A 73 -15.01 1.54 -2.80
C LEU A 73 -16.26 2.34 -3.20
N GLU A 74 -16.70 2.22 -4.46
CA GLU A 74 -17.90 2.90 -4.97
C GLU A 74 -19.21 2.14 -4.72
N ALA A 75 -19.14 0.83 -4.46
CA ALA A 75 -20.30 -0.04 -4.16
C ALA A 75 -20.93 0.26 -2.79
#